data_AF-A0A5C7GR65-F1
#
_entry.id   AF-A0A5C7GR65-F1
#
_cell.length_a   1.000
_cell.length_b   1.000
_cell.length_c   1.000
_cell.angle_alpha   90.00
_cell.angle_beta   90.00
_cell.angle_gamma   90.00
#
_symmetry.space_group_name_H-M   'P 1'
#
loop_
_entity.id
_entity.type
_entity.pdbx_description
1 polymer ?
#
loop_
_entity_poly.entity_id
_entity_poly.type
_entity_poly.pdbx_seq_one_letter_code
_entity_poly.pdbx_strand_id
1 'polypeptide(L)'
;MSCNYIQTFFPNHRLKVCPLLPTKKVVCGLVTHNTAATTTDSSTCSKTSLIMRKPLTKSLVEIDQTDNKLNKVVNPGKFGKFGGKFVPETLVACLNQLEVEFNFLLQDSEFQDELSTALRDYVGRETPLYFAKRLTDYYKNDNGEGPEIYLKREDLNHVGAHKINNAIAQAMIAKRMGRKIVVAATGAG
;
A
#
# COMPACT_ATOMS: atom_id res chain seq x y z
N MET A 1 22.14 7.72 -23.17
CA MET A 1 21.14 8.75 -22.83
C MET A 1 20.98 8.75 -21.33
N SER A 2 21.57 9.77 -20.71
CA SER A 2 21.86 9.90 -19.28
C SER A 2 20.63 10.26 -18.46
N CYS A 3 20.38 9.46 -17.43
CA CYS A 3 19.42 9.70 -16.36
C CYS A 3 20.01 10.78 -15.42
N ASN A 4 19.46 11.99 -15.44
CA ASN A 4 19.86 13.06 -14.53
C ASN A 4 18.97 13.02 -13.28
N TYR A 5 19.53 12.48 -12.21
CA TYR A 5 19.03 12.56 -10.85
C TYR A 5 19.42 13.92 -10.26
N ILE A 6 18.46 14.84 -10.10
CA ILE A 6 18.70 16.14 -9.45
C ILE A 6 18.71 15.90 -7.93
N GLN A 7 19.90 16.01 -7.38
CA GLN A 7 20.21 15.96 -5.96
C GLN A 7 19.98 17.35 -5.36
N THR A 8 18.89 17.55 -4.60
CA THR A 8 18.69 18.80 -3.85
C THR A 8 19.33 18.73 -2.46
N PHE A 9 20.21 19.70 -2.26
CA PHE A 9 20.91 20.11 -1.06
C PHE A 9 19.92 20.51 0.05
N PHE A 10 20.06 19.93 1.25
CA PHE A 10 19.51 20.50 2.49
C PHE A 10 20.69 20.79 3.44
N PRO A 11 20.94 22.05 3.85
CA PRO A 11 21.96 22.34 4.85
C PRO A 11 21.42 22.09 6.26
N ASN A 12 22.19 21.34 7.05
CA ASN A 12 22.18 21.31 8.51
C ASN A 12 20.88 20.88 9.23
N HIS A 13 20.59 19.58 9.24
CA HIS A 13 20.10 18.92 10.44
C HIS A 13 20.70 17.50 10.54
N ARG A 14 21.53 17.28 11.57
CA ARG A 14 22.13 15.98 11.89
C ARG A 14 21.04 14.99 12.31
N LEU A 15 20.70 14.05 11.43
CA LEU A 15 20.11 12.77 11.82
C LEU A 15 21.16 11.69 11.64
N LYS A 16 21.51 11.00 12.74
CA LYS A 16 22.43 9.86 12.76
C LYS A 16 21.84 8.73 11.92
N VAL A 17 22.53 8.34 10.86
CA VAL A 17 22.18 7.18 10.03
C VAL A 17 22.87 5.94 10.59
N CYS A 18 22.10 4.90 10.91
CA CYS A 18 22.59 3.55 11.23
C CYS A 18 23.21 2.89 9.98
N PRO A 19 24.34 2.17 10.08
CA PRO A 19 25.02 1.62 8.91
C PRO A 19 24.34 0.35 8.38
N LEU A 20 24.02 0.36 7.09
CA LEU A 20 23.65 -0.82 6.30
C LEU A 20 24.90 -1.42 5.63
N LEU A 21 25.16 -2.71 5.86
CA LEU A 21 25.78 -3.63 4.88
C LEU A 21 24.77 -3.89 3.74
N PRO A 22 25.12 -4.38 2.52
CA PRO A 22 26.34 -5.09 2.12
C PRO A 22 26.95 -4.65 0.75
N THR A 23 28.19 -5.06 0.45
CA THR A 23 28.67 -5.18 -0.94
C THR A 23 29.03 -6.65 -1.23
N LYS A 24 28.40 -7.23 -2.25
CA LYS A 24 28.89 -8.47 -2.88
C LYS A 24 29.07 -8.24 -4.37
N LYS A 25 30.26 -8.65 -4.81
CA LYS A 25 30.91 -8.46 -6.09
C LYS A 25 30.11 -9.10 -7.24
N VAL A 26 30.03 -8.38 -8.35
CA VAL A 26 29.73 -8.92 -9.68
C VAL A 26 30.98 -9.63 -10.18
N VAL A 27 30.86 -10.89 -10.60
CA VAL A 27 31.88 -11.61 -11.37
C VAL A 27 31.30 -11.87 -12.76
N CYS A 28 31.98 -11.32 -13.76
CA CYS A 28 31.71 -11.52 -15.18
C CYS A 28 32.43 -12.79 -15.64
N GLY A 29 31.71 -13.71 -16.30
CA GLY A 29 32.27 -14.90 -16.92
C GLY A 29 31.83 -14.98 -18.38
N LEU A 30 32.77 -14.77 -19.30
CA LEU A 30 32.67 -15.12 -20.71
C LEU A 30 32.60 -16.66 -20.85
N VAL A 31 31.65 -17.19 -21.62
CA VAL A 31 31.86 -18.44 -22.37
C VAL A 31 31.19 -18.33 -23.75
N THR A 32 31.95 -18.81 -24.71
CA THR A 32 31.86 -18.75 -26.18
C THR A 32 30.69 -19.50 -26.81
N HIS A 33 30.32 -19.03 -28.01
CA HIS A 33 29.38 -19.62 -28.95
C HIS A 33 29.70 -21.08 -29.31
N ASN A 34 28.65 -21.90 -29.46
CA ASN A 34 28.60 -22.96 -30.46
C ASN A 34 27.16 -23.21 -30.92
N THR A 35 27.01 -23.29 -32.23
CA THR A 35 25.80 -23.57 -33.01
C THR A 35 25.44 -25.05 -33.03
N ALA A 36 24.17 -25.39 -32.80
CA ALA A 36 23.51 -26.54 -33.40
C ALA A 36 21.98 -26.38 -33.29
N ALA A 37 21.30 -26.36 -34.43
CA ALA A 37 19.86 -26.36 -34.55
C ALA A 37 19.32 -27.79 -34.49
N THR A 38 18.21 -28.02 -33.77
CA THR A 38 17.22 -29.06 -34.11
C THR A 38 15.86 -28.63 -33.57
N THR A 39 14.88 -28.64 -34.46
CA THR A 39 13.46 -28.34 -34.29
C THR A 39 12.72 -29.43 -33.50
N THR A 40 11.92 -29.03 -32.52
CA THR A 40 10.64 -29.70 -32.17
C THR A 40 9.71 -28.71 -31.49
N ASP A 41 8.54 -28.50 -32.09
CA ASP A 41 7.39 -27.80 -31.50
C ASP A 41 6.94 -28.47 -30.20
N SER A 42 6.71 -27.68 -29.15
CA SER A 42 5.61 -27.92 -28.22
C SER A 42 5.31 -26.66 -27.42
N SER A 43 4.15 -26.10 -27.70
CA SER A 43 3.43 -25.11 -26.92
C SER A 43 3.40 -25.42 -25.42
N THR A 44 3.84 -24.48 -24.58
CA THR A 44 3.30 -24.37 -23.21
C THR A 44 3.27 -22.91 -22.77
N CYS A 45 2.10 -22.30 -22.98
CA CYS A 45 1.70 -21.06 -22.34
C CYS A 45 1.56 -21.35 -20.84
N SER A 46 2.50 -20.87 -20.03
CA SER A 46 2.38 -20.90 -18.58
C SER A 46 1.24 -19.97 -18.18
N LYS A 47 0.04 -20.56 -18.07
CA LYS A 47 -1.08 -19.98 -17.36
C LYS A 47 -0.62 -19.71 -15.93
N THR A 48 -0.36 -18.46 -15.58
CA THR A 48 -0.30 -18.02 -14.19
C THR A 48 -1.71 -18.16 -13.64
N SER A 49 -2.03 -19.34 -13.12
CA SER A 49 -3.28 -19.59 -12.41
C SER A 49 -3.28 -18.75 -11.15
N LEU A 50 -4.18 -17.76 -11.07
CA LEU A 50 -4.50 -17.05 -9.84
C LEU A 50 -4.93 -18.09 -8.80
N ILE A 51 -4.07 -18.38 -7.84
CA ILE A 51 -4.38 -19.29 -6.74
C ILE A 51 -5.37 -18.58 -5.84
N MET A 52 -6.66 -18.85 -6.06
CA MET A 52 -7.69 -18.61 -5.07
C MET A 52 -7.37 -19.47 -3.84
N ARG A 53 -6.70 -18.89 -2.84
CA ARG A 53 -6.46 -19.59 -1.58
C ARG A 53 -7.80 -19.80 -0.87
N LYS A 54 -8.04 -21.05 -0.47
CA LYS A 54 -9.27 -21.52 0.18
C LYS A 54 -9.50 -20.76 1.49
N PRO A 55 -10.73 -20.30 1.81
CA PRO A 55 -10.99 -19.67 3.09
C PRO A 55 -10.75 -20.68 4.22
N LEU A 56 -9.96 -20.30 5.21
CA LEU A 56 -9.69 -21.12 6.38
C LEU A 56 -10.97 -21.22 7.23
N THR A 57 -11.75 -22.28 7.04
CA THR A 57 -12.83 -22.64 7.96
C THR A 57 -12.38 -23.82 8.84
N LYS A 58 -12.58 -23.64 10.15
CA LYS A 58 -12.49 -24.61 11.27
C LYS A 58 -11.08 -25.00 11.74
N SER A 59 -10.66 -24.36 12.83
CA SER A 59 -10.20 -25.08 14.03
C SER A 59 -10.78 -24.35 15.24
N LEU A 60 -11.65 -25.05 15.97
CA LEU A 60 -12.15 -24.64 17.27
C LEU A 60 -10.92 -24.43 18.17
N VAL A 61 -10.78 -23.22 18.71
CA VAL A 61 -9.77 -22.94 19.74
C VAL A 61 -10.28 -23.61 21.02
N GLU A 62 -9.66 -24.74 21.37
CA GLU A 62 -9.72 -25.30 22.71
C GLU A 62 -9.11 -24.26 23.65
N ILE A 63 -9.92 -23.77 24.60
CA ILE A 63 -9.48 -22.82 25.62
C ILE A 63 -8.89 -23.66 26.73
N ASP A 64 -7.58 -23.86 26.70
CA ASP A 64 -6.85 -24.44 27.82
C ASP A 64 -6.42 -23.32 28.77
N GLN A 65 -6.83 -23.45 30.03
CA GLN A 65 -6.65 -22.44 31.08
C GLN A 65 -5.26 -22.58 31.71
N THR A 66 -4.23 -21.99 31.13
CA THR A 66 -2.98 -21.69 31.85
C THR A 66 -2.22 -20.54 31.18
N ASP A 67 -1.59 -19.72 32.03
CA ASP A 67 -0.53 -18.75 31.72
C ASP A 67 -0.95 -17.35 31.25
N ASN A 68 -1.27 -16.58 32.28
CA ASN A 68 -1.38 -15.15 32.41
C ASN A 68 -0.09 -14.40 31.96
N LYS A 69 0.20 -14.35 30.65
CA LYS A 69 1.18 -13.41 30.06
C LYS A 69 1.08 -13.22 28.54
N LEU A 70 -0.09 -12.77 28.05
CA LEU A 70 -0.17 -12.07 26.77
C LEU A 70 -1.32 -11.06 26.76
N ASN A 71 -1.22 -10.03 27.60
CA ASN A 71 -1.98 -8.80 27.43
C ASN A 71 -1.43 -8.05 26.20
N LYS A 72 -1.58 -8.64 25.01
CA LYS A 72 -1.60 -7.85 23.79
C LYS A 72 -2.84 -6.99 23.94
N VAL A 73 -2.64 -5.74 24.35
CA VAL A 73 -3.71 -4.75 24.44
C VAL A 73 -4.40 -4.76 23.08
N VAL A 74 -5.54 -5.42 23.00
CA VAL A 74 -6.44 -5.32 21.86
C VAL A 74 -6.86 -3.87 21.90
N ASN A 75 -6.18 -3.04 21.11
CA ASN A 75 -6.54 -1.64 21.01
C ASN A 75 -7.99 -1.64 20.49
N PRO A 76 -8.98 -1.20 21.29
CA PRO A 76 -10.39 -1.37 20.95
C PRO A 76 -10.83 -0.43 19.81
N GLY A 77 -9.92 -0.03 18.92
CA GLY A 77 -10.10 1.01 17.92
C GLY A 77 -10.26 2.41 18.54
N LYS A 78 -9.71 2.64 19.74
CA LYS A 78 -9.86 3.92 20.45
C LYS A 78 -8.61 4.79 20.30
N PHE A 79 -8.84 6.08 20.08
CA PHE A 79 -7.85 7.15 20.07
C PHE A 79 -8.19 8.12 21.21
N GLY A 80 -7.62 7.84 22.38
CA GLY A 80 -7.99 8.53 23.63
C GLY A 80 -9.45 8.27 23.98
N LYS A 81 -10.25 9.33 24.10
CA LYS A 81 -11.69 9.25 24.37
C LYS A 81 -12.56 8.96 23.13
N PHE A 82 -11.98 9.03 21.93
CA PHE A 82 -12.69 8.91 20.65
C PHE A 82 -12.47 7.53 20.02
N GLY A 83 -13.35 7.14 19.09
CA GLY A 83 -13.29 5.84 18.42
C GLY A 83 -13.98 4.72 19.21
N GLY A 84 -13.67 3.47 18.90
CA GLY A 84 -14.42 2.30 19.37
C GLY A 84 -15.53 1.86 18.41
N LYS A 85 -16.18 0.74 18.75
CA LYS A 85 -17.28 0.15 17.97
C LYS A 85 -18.59 0.30 18.76
N PHE A 86 -19.41 1.27 18.40
CA PHE A 86 -20.75 1.49 18.98
C PHE A 86 -21.82 1.06 17.96
N VAL A 87 -21.99 -0.24 17.81
CA VAL A 87 -22.87 -0.83 16.79
C VAL A 87 -23.79 -1.88 17.42
N PRO A 88 -24.93 -2.22 16.78
CA PRO A 88 -25.75 -3.34 17.19
C PRO A 88 -24.96 -4.66 17.20
N GLU A 89 -25.34 -5.57 18.09
CA GLU A 89 -24.69 -6.87 18.27
C GLU A 89 -24.58 -7.69 16.97
N THR A 90 -25.59 -7.57 16.11
CA THR A 90 -25.64 -8.24 14.81
C THR A 90 -24.47 -7.88 13.88
N LEU A 91 -23.86 -6.70 14.04
CA LEU A 91 -22.74 -6.25 13.21
C LEU A 91 -21.37 -6.59 13.80
N VAL A 92 -21.30 -6.94 15.09
CA VAL A 92 -20.02 -7.16 15.80
C VAL A 92 -19.21 -8.28 15.16
N ALA A 93 -19.85 -9.40 14.83
CA ALA A 93 -19.18 -10.54 14.19
C ALA A 93 -18.59 -10.17 12.81
N CYS A 94 -19.32 -9.41 12.00
CA CYS A 94 -18.87 -8.98 10.68
C CYS A 94 -17.67 -8.01 10.77
N LEU A 95 -17.71 -7.07 11.71
CA LEU A 95 -16.61 -6.13 11.93
C LEU A 95 -15.34 -6.82 12.45
N ASN A 96 -15.49 -7.82 13.32
CA ASN A 96 -14.35 -8.59 13.81
C ASN A 96 -13.71 -9.44 12.70
N GLN A 97 -14.51 -10.05 11.84
CA GLN A 97 -13.99 -10.77 10.66
C GLN A 97 -13.21 -9.83 9.72
N LEU A 98 -13.75 -8.64 9.46
CA LEU A 98 -13.07 -7.63 8.64
C LEU A 98 -11.75 -7.18 9.27
N GLU A 99 -11.72 -6.95 10.59
CA GLU A 99 -10.52 -6.55 11.30
C GLU A 99 -9.44 -7.63 11.28
N VAL A 100 -9.81 -8.89 11.47
CA VAL A 100 -8.86 -10.01 11.39
C VAL A 100 -8.24 -10.10 9.99
N GLU A 101 -9.07 -10.07 8.96
CA GLU A 101 -8.59 -10.14 7.57
C GLU A 101 -7.73 -8.93 7.21
N PHE A 102 -8.15 -7.73 7.60
CA PHE A 102 -7.40 -6.51 7.35
C PHE A 102 -6.01 -6.57 7.99
N ASN A 103 -5.92 -6.98 9.26
CA ASN A 103 -4.65 -7.10 9.95
C ASN A 103 -3.73 -8.17 9.33
N PHE A 104 -4.31 -9.24 8.79
CA PHE A 104 -3.56 -10.24 8.03
C PHE A 104 -3.02 -9.66 6.72
N LEU A 105 -3.86 -9.00 5.92
CA LEU A 105 -3.47 -8.42 4.62
C LEU A 105 -2.48 -7.25 4.75
N LEU A 106 -2.45 -6.56 5.89
CA LEU A 106 -1.41 -5.56 6.18
C LEU A 106 0.00 -6.16 6.22
N GLN A 107 0.13 -7.44 6.56
CA GLN A 107 1.43 -8.14 6.66
C GLN A 107 1.73 -8.99 5.42
N ASP A 108 0.76 -9.18 4.52
CA ASP A 108 0.90 -9.98 3.31
C ASP A 108 1.62 -9.19 2.20
N SER A 109 2.88 -9.55 1.91
CA SER A 109 3.68 -8.90 0.86
C SER A 109 3.03 -9.01 -0.53
N GLU A 110 2.38 -10.14 -0.83
CA GLU A 110 1.73 -10.35 -2.14
C GLU A 110 0.60 -9.34 -2.35
N PHE A 111 -0.18 -9.09 -1.30
CA PHE A 111 -1.24 -8.09 -1.32
C PHE A 111 -0.70 -6.65 -1.43
N GLN A 112 0.38 -6.33 -0.71
CA GLN A 112 1.01 -5.01 -0.81
C GLN A 112 1.57 -4.74 -2.21
N ASP A 113 2.16 -5.75 -2.86
CA ASP A 113 2.66 -5.64 -4.23
C ASP A 113 1.53 -5.46 -5.25
N GLU A 114 0.42 -6.20 -5.09
CA GLU A 114 -0.78 -6.05 -5.93
C GLU A 114 -1.39 -4.63 -5.75
N LEU A 115 -1.50 -4.16 -4.51
CA LEU A 115 -2.06 -2.84 -4.20
C LEU A 115 -1.15 -1.72 -4.73
N SER A 116 0.17 -1.84 -4.57
CA SER A 116 1.11 -0.84 -5.08
C SER A 116 1.07 -0.75 -6.61
N THR A 117 0.94 -1.89 -7.28
CA THR A 117 0.76 -1.96 -8.74
C THR A 117 -0.54 -1.27 -9.16
N ALA A 118 -1.65 -1.57 -8.48
CA ALA A 118 -2.94 -0.94 -8.76
C ALA A 118 -2.90 0.58 -8.52
N LEU A 119 -2.24 1.02 -7.44
CA LEU A 119 -2.08 2.45 -7.14
C LEU A 119 -1.23 3.17 -8.19
N ARG A 120 -0.19 2.53 -8.71
CA ARG A 120 0.67 3.11 -9.75
C ARG A 120 -0.03 3.12 -11.11
N ASP A 121 -0.47 1.96 -11.57
CA ASP A 121 -0.87 1.74 -12.97
C ASP A 121 -2.32 2.15 -13.23
N TYR A 122 -3.21 2.03 -12.23
CA TYR A 122 -4.62 2.40 -12.38
C TYR A 122 -4.94 3.76 -11.73
N VAL A 123 -4.49 4.01 -10.51
CA VAL A 123 -4.77 5.29 -9.83
C VAL A 123 -3.90 6.43 -10.36
N GLY A 124 -2.70 6.13 -10.84
CA GLY A 124 -1.76 7.14 -11.36
C GLY A 124 -0.84 7.73 -10.30
N ARG A 125 -0.53 6.96 -9.23
CA ARG A 125 0.46 7.37 -8.23
C ARG A 125 1.89 7.17 -8.76
N GLU A 126 2.85 7.97 -8.35
CA GLU A 126 2.80 9.05 -7.36
C GLU A 126 2.30 10.39 -7.91
N THR A 127 1.57 11.15 -7.10
CA THR A 127 1.11 12.50 -7.45
C THR A 127 2.19 13.54 -7.16
N PRO A 128 2.40 14.54 -8.04
CA PRO A 128 3.44 15.55 -7.84
C PRO A 128 3.12 16.48 -6.66
N LEU A 129 4.18 16.99 -6.02
CA LEU A 129 4.11 18.11 -5.07
C LEU A 129 4.43 19.40 -5.82
N TYR A 130 3.40 20.17 -6.17
CA TYR A 130 3.53 21.32 -7.06
C TYR A 130 3.83 22.60 -6.27
N PHE A 131 4.94 23.28 -6.59
CA PHE A 131 5.23 24.59 -6.03
C PHE A 131 4.36 25.67 -6.67
N ALA A 132 3.44 26.24 -5.88
CA ALA A 132 2.51 27.25 -6.35
C ALA A 132 3.13 28.65 -6.27
N LYS A 133 4.03 28.97 -7.22
CA LYS A 133 4.78 30.25 -7.24
C LYS A 133 3.87 31.48 -7.12
N ARG A 134 2.85 31.58 -7.96
CA ARG A 134 1.93 32.74 -7.95
C ARG A 134 1.18 32.90 -6.62
N LEU A 135 0.81 31.77 -6.00
CA LEU A 135 0.13 31.78 -4.71
C LEU A 135 1.09 32.17 -3.60
N THR A 136 2.31 31.63 -3.64
CA THR A 136 3.40 31.99 -2.74
C THR A 136 3.68 33.49 -2.80
N ASP A 137 3.83 34.05 -4.01
CA ASP A 137 4.11 35.48 -4.20
C ASP A 137 2.93 36.37 -3.78
N TYR A 138 1.69 35.90 -3.93
CA TYR A 138 0.49 36.62 -3.47
C TYR A 138 0.44 36.78 -1.95
N TYR A 139 0.94 35.79 -1.20
CA TYR A 139 0.94 35.82 0.27
C TYR A 139 2.24 36.35 0.89
N LYS A 140 3.21 36.77 0.07
CA LYS A 140 4.38 37.48 0.59
C LYS A 140 4.00 38.90 0.99
N ASN A 141 4.53 39.35 2.11
CA ASN A 141 4.39 40.72 2.58
C ASN A 141 5.21 41.68 1.69
N ASP A 142 5.02 42.99 1.87
CA ASP A 142 5.78 44.04 1.15
C ASP A 142 7.31 43.91 1.33
N ASN A 143 7.76 43.32 2.43
CA ASN A 143 9.16 43.04 2.74
C ASN A 143 9.70 41.77 2.04
N GLY A 144 8.89 41.09 1.22
CA GLY A 144 9.27 39.85 0.53
C GLY A 144 9.23 38.59 1.40
N GLU A 145 8.76 38.69 2.63
CA GLU A 145 8.68 37.58 3.60
C GLU A 145 7.34 36.86 3.51
N GLY A 146 7.37 35.52 3.51
CA GLY A 146 6.15 34.70 3.48
C GLY A 146 6.47 33.21 3.35
N PRO A 147 5.48 32.33 3.60
CA PRO A 147 5.66 30.89 3.47
C PRO A 147 5.70 30.45 2.00
N GLU A 148 6.46 29.41 1.70
CA GLU A 148 6.37 28.70 0.42
C GLU A 148 5.14 27.80 0.41
N ILE A 149 4.36 27.87 -0.67
CA ILE A 149 3.11 27.11 -0.79
C ILE A 149 3.28 25.99 -1.81
N TYR A 150 3.14 24.76 -1.33
CA TYR A 150 3.14 23.55 -2.14
C TYR A 150 1.78 22.88 -2.12
N LEU A 151 1.33 22.41 -3.28
CA LEU A 151 0.06 21.71 -3.46
C LEU A 151 0.32 20.23 -3.75
N LYS A 152 -0.17 19.35 -2.87
CA LYS A 152 -0.18 17.91 -3.14
C LYS A 152 -1.30 17.59 -4.13
N ARG A 153 -0.92 17.20 -5.36
CA ARG A 153 -1.85 17.11 -6.49
C ARG A 153 -2.67 15.80 -6.52
N GLU A 154 -3.41 15.52 -5.45
CA GLU A 154 -4.34 14.36 -5.41
C GLU A 154 -5.55 14.52 -6.35
N ASP A 155 -5.74 15.70 -6.92
CA ASP A 155 -6.68 15.97 -8.01
C ASP A 155 -6.32 15.22 -9.31
N LEU A 156 -5.05 14.84 -9.48
CA LEU A 156 -4.58 14.10 -10.65
C LEU A 156 -4.78 12.60 -10.56
N ASN A 157 -5.26 12.09 -9.42
CA ASN A 157 -5.61 10.68 -9.30
C ASN A 157 -6.74 10.33 -10.28
N HIS A 158 -6.79 9.07 -10.73
CA HIS A 158 -7.95 8.55 -11.44
C HIS A 158 -9.25 8.81 -10.64
N VAL A 159 -10.33 9.21 -11.30
CA VAL A 159 -11.59 9.74 -10.71
C VAL A 159 -11.50 11.18 -10.17
N GLY A 160 -10.31 11.79 -10.10
CA GLY A 160 -10.13 13.20 -9.72
C GLY A 160 -10.20 13.48 -8.22
N ALA A 161 -10.12 12.44 -7.38
CA ALA A 161 -10.19 12.57 -5.92
C ALA A 161 -9.32 11.56 -5.19
N HIS A 162 -8.80 11.94 -4.03
CA HIS A 162 -8.01 11.06 -3.17
C HIS A 162 -8.78 9.84 -2.61
N LYS A 163 -10.12 9.83 -2.72
CA LYS A 163 -10.98 8.74 -2.21
C LYS A 163 -10.72 7.40 -2.90
N ILE A 164 -10.24 7.43 -4.15
CA ILE A 164 -9.94 6.22 -4.93
C ILE A 164 -8.88 5.33 -4.25
N ASN A 165 -7.93 5.93 -3.53
CA ASN A 165 -6.87 5.21 -2.81
C ASN A 165 -7.47 4.22 -1.79
N ASN A 166 -8.51 4.66 -1.08
CA ASN A 166 -9.20 3.82 -0.10
C ASN A 166 -10.18 2.85 -0.78
N ALA A 167 -10.93 3.33 -1.78
CA ALA A 167 -11.94 2.52 -2.47
C ALA A 167 -11.32 1.29 -3.14
N ILE A 168 -10.18 1.44 -3.82
CA ILE A 168 -9.49 0.33 -4.50
C ILE A 168 -8.97 -0.70 -3.49
N ALA A 169 -8.37 -0.26 -2.39
CA ALA A 169 -7.90 -1.14 -1.33
C ALA A 169 -9.05 -1.94 -0.71
N GLN A 170 -10.17 -1.29 -0.38
CA GLN A 170 -11.34 -1.98 0.18
C GLN A 170 -11.98 -2.96 -0.81
N ALA A 171 -12.03 -2.62 -2.10
CA ALA A 171 -12.51 -3.53 -3.14
C ALA A 171 -11.60 -4.77 -3.27
N MET A 172 -10.28 -4.59 -3.20
CA MET A 172 -9.32 -5.70 -3.23
C MET A 172 -9.42 -6.58 -1.98
N ILE A 173 -9.60 -5.99 -0.79
CA ILE A 173 -9.87 -6.74 0.45
C ILE A 173 -11.16 -7.55 0.32
N ALA A 174 -12.25 -6.94 -0.17
CA ALA A 174 -13.51 -7.64 -0.38
C ALA A 174 -13.36 -8.84 -1.35
N LYS A 175 -12.57 -8.67 -2.42
CA LYS A 175 -12.22 -9.74 -3.35
C LYS A 175 -11.43 -10.87 -2.66
N ARG A 176 -10.44 -10.54 -1.83
CA ARG A 176 -9.66 -11.51 -1.04
C ARG A 176 -10.54 -12.28 -0.03
N MET A 177 -11.49 -11.60 0.60
CA MET A 177 -12.53 -12.19 1.45
C MET A 177 -13.57 -13.06 0.71
N GLY A 178 -13.48 -13.17 -0.63
CA GLY A 178 -14.44 -13.91 -1.45
C GLY A 178 -15.82 -13.25 -1.54
N ARG A 179 -15.94 -11.95 -1.25
CA ARG A 179 -17.18 -11.20 -1.38
C ARG A 179 -17.41 -10.86 -2.85
N LYS A 180 -18.61 -11.19 -3.35
CA LYS A 180 -19.02 -10.93 -4.75
C LYS A 180 -19.66 -9.56 -4.96
N ILE A 181 -20.11 -8.94 -3.86
CA ILE A 181 -20.88 -7.70 -3.88
C ILE A 181 -20.26 -6.74 -2.88
N VAL A 182 -20.03 -5.50 -3.31
CA VAL A 182 -19.62 -4.39 -2.46
C VAL A 182 -20.76 -3.38 -2.47
N VAL A 183 -21.22 -2.99 -1.28
CA VAL A 183 -22.29 -2.00 -1.10
C VAL A 183 -21.66 -0.76 -0.48
N ALA A 184 -22.01 0.41 -1.03
CA ALA A 184 -21.63 1.70 -0.50
C ALA A 184 -22.84 2.64 -0.56
N ALA A 185 -22.84 3.65 0.30
CA ALA A 185 -23.80 4.74 0.27
C ALA A 185 -23.05 6.05 -0.05
N THR A 186 -23.70 6.93 -0.79
CA THR A 186 -23.16 8.24 -1.15
C THR A 186 -24.20 9.33 -0.97
N GLY A 187 -23.71 10.54 -0.67
CA GLY A 187 -24.53 11.75 -0.58
C GLY A 187 -24.54 12.50 -1.90
N ALA A 188 -23.45 13.22 -2.19
CA ALA A 188 -23.34 14.05 -3.40
C ALA A 188 -22.99 13.25 -4.67
N GLY A 189 -22.38 12.07 -4.54
CA GLY A 189 -21.79 11.30 -5.65
C GLY A 189 -20.74 10.34 -5.15
#